data_AF-A0ABD6EZ65-F1
#
_entry.id   AF-A0ABD6EZ65-F1
#
_cell.length_a   1.000
_cell.length_b   1.000
_cell.length_c   1.000
_cell.angle_alpha   90.00
_cell.angle_beta   90.00
_cell.angle_gamma   90.00
#
_symmetry.space_group_name_H-M   'P 1'
#
loop_
_entity.id
_entity.type
_entity.pdbx_description
1 polymer ?
#
loop_
_entity_poly.entity_id
_entity_poly.type
_entity_poly.pdbx_seq_one_letter_code
_entity_poly.pdbx_strand_id
1 'polypeptide(L)'
;MIEVVTSYASETADETCLNGRGVSLDIDDHIHCCNCFRVVCSYDRCTTIKCSVCYITLHACKLEDHLLLCPKLRVPCPNASFGCPLNIRRDKICVHLEHCPASIVLCNLQWNRRVLSKYAKRKLKRYARGLDKVESTSAVDETEIDVWSAIHDQEVLMESYRTRRSERKRLCDYHNPLHPLLPLRLPFETIDTFDDLDSSDEENRLKVEAANFVFI
;
A
#
# COMPACT_ATOMS: atom_id res chain seq x y z
N MET A 1 12.31 23.59 -20.22
CA MET A 1 12.30 22.68 -21.39
C MET A 1 13.46 21.74 -21.22
N ILE A 2 13.20 20.51 -20.79
CA ILE A 2 14.22 19.48 -20.58
C ILE A 2 13.96 18.43 -21.66
N GLU A 3 14.87 18.35 -22.63
CA GLU A 3 14.84 17.34 -23.68
C GLU A 3 15.27 15.99 -23.10
N VAL A 4 14.36 15.02 -23.18
CA VAL A 4 14.61 13.63 -22.78
C VAL A 4 15.17 12.92 -24.02
N VAL A 5 16.47 12.67 -24.04
CA VAL A 5 17.13 11.88 -25.08
C VAL A 5 16.98 10.40 -24.71
N THR A 6 16.08 9.69 -25.40
CA THR A 6 15.92 8.24 -25.29
C THR A 6 16.87 7.53 -26.27
N SER A 7 17.98 6.98 -25.77
CA SER A 7 18.83 6.10 -26.55
C SER A 7 18.25 4.68 -26.55
N TYR A 8 17.60 4.29 -27.64
CA TYR A 8 17.25 2.90 -27.92
C TYR A 8 18.52 2.11 -28.28
N ALA A 9 18.93 1.20 -27.40
CA ALA A 9 19.96 0.21 -27.70
C ALA A 9 19.32 -0.94 -28.48
N SER A 10 19.85 -1.20 -29.68
CA SER A 10 19.50 -2.30 -30.56
C SER A 10 20.01 -3.62 -29.99
N GLU A 11 19.10 -4.47 -29.52
CA GLU A 11 19.40 -5.85 -29.16
C GLU A 11 19.25 -6.76 -30.39
N THR A 12 20.39 -7.28 -30.84
CA THR A 12 20.50 -8.37 -31.81
C THR A 12 19.95 -9.65 -31.18
N ALA A 13 18.73 -10.03 -31.52
CA ALA A 13 18.15 -11.32 -31.17
C ALA A 13 18.74 -12.40 -32.09
N ASP A 14 19.31 -13.42 -31.48
CA ASP A 14 19.90 -14.61 -32.10
C ASP A 14 18.92 -15.28 -33.08
N GLU A 15 19.28 -15.22 -34.35
CA GLU A 15 18.49 -15.63 -35.51
C GLU A 15 18.63 -17.12 -35.83
N THR A 16 18.72 -17.99 -34.82
CA THR A 16 19.01 -19.42 -35.03
C THR A 16 18.17 -20.37 -34.18
N CYS A 17 16.84 -20.32 -34.32
CA CYS A 17 15.98 -21.48 -33.99
C CYS A 17 14.66 -21.54 -34.80
N LEU A 18 14.52 -20.77 -35.87
CA LEU A 18 13.39 -20.88 -36.81
C LEU A 18 13.67 -21.94 -37.87
N ASN A 19 13.68 -23.20 -37.47
CA ASN A 19 13.60 -24.30 -38.42
C ASN A 19 12.52 -25.31 -38.00
N GLY A 20 11.34 -25.11 -38.60
CA GLY A 20 10.42 -26.20 -38.91
C GLY A 20 9.42 -26.58 -37.83
N ARG A 21 8.30 -25.85 -37.76
CA ARG A 21 6.92 -26.37 -37.73
C ARG A 21 5.95 -25.19 -37.75
N GLY A 22 5.17 -25.08 -38.82
CA GLY A 22 4.26 -23.96 -39.07
C GLY A 22 3.31 -23.72 -37.90
N VAL A 23 3.32 -22.49 -37.41
CA VAL A 23 2.22 -21.95 -36.60
C VAL A 23 1.13 -21.59 -37.61
N SER A 24 0.03 -22.35 -37.63
CA SER A 24 -1.13 -22.01 -38.45
C SER A 24 -1.67 -20.64 -38.00
N LEU A 25 -1.79 -19.70 -38.94
CA LEU A 25 -2.34 -18.35 -38.71
C LEU A 25 -3.85 -18.30 -38.96
N ASP A 26 -4.51 -19.45 -39.18
CA ASP A 26 -5.94 -19.52 -39.45
C ASP A 26 -6.75 -19.46 -38.14
N ILE A 27 -7.40 -18.32 -37.91
CA ILE A 27 -8.19 -17.97 -36.71
C ILE A 27 -9.36 -18.96 -36.47
N ASP A 28 -9.76 -19.75 -37.47
CA ASP A 28 -10.92 -20.65 -37.42
C ASP A 28 -10.58 -22.11 -36.99
N ASP A 29 -9.29 -22.49 -36.99
CA ASP A 29 -8.84 -23.87 -36.69
C ASP A 29 -8.63 -24.15 -35.18
N HIS A 30 -8.94 -23.19 -34.30
CA HIS A 30 -8.68 -23.32 -32.85
C HIS A 30 -9.93 -23.22 -31.98
N ILE A 31 -11.14 -23.21 -32.55
CA ILE A 31 -12.41 -23.25 -31.80
C ILE A 31 -12.46 -24.47 -30.85
N HIS A 32 -11.97 -25.63 -31.33
CA HIS A 32 -11.81 -26.82 -30.49
C HIS A 32 -10.86 -26.53 -29.32
N CYS A 33 -9.67 -26.01 -29.62
CA CYS A 33 -8.62 -25.77 -28.65
C CYS A 33 -9.11 -24.84 -27.53
N CYS A 34 -9.80 -23.74 -27.84
CA CYS A 34 -10.37 -22.82 -26.84
C CYS A 34 -11.18 -23.53 -25.74
N ASN A 35 -11.88 -24.62 -26.11
CA ASN A 35 -12.73 -25.39 -25.20
C ASN A 35 -12.13 -26.73 -24.76
N CYS A 36 -10.92 -27.08 -25.22
CA CYS A 36 -10.29 -28.36 -24.92
C CYS A 36 -9.47 -28.32 -23.63
N PHE A 37 -9.84 -29.14 -22.65
CA PHE A 37 -9.13 -29.32 -21.38
C PHE A 37 -8.56 -30.74 -21.21
N ARG A 38 -8.52 -31.53 -22.28
CA ARG A 38 -8.02 -32.91 -22.26
C ARG A 38 -6.50 -32.94 -22.30
N VAL A 39 -5.90 -33.72 -21.40
CA VAL A 39 -4.43 -33.96 -21.36
C VAL A 39 -3.97 -34.75 -22.59
N VAL A 40 -4.80 -35.66 -23.07
CA VAL A 40 -4.59 -36.41 -24.32
C VAL A 40 -5.75 -36.07 -25.24
N CYS A 41 -5.46 -35.29 -26.29
CA CYS A 41 -6.43 -34.90 -27.30
C CYS A 41 -6.08 -35.56 -28.63
N SER A 42 -7.10 -36.08 -29.32
CA SER A 42 -6.96 -36.68 -30.66
C SER A 42 -7.23 -35.67 -31.79
N TYR A 43 -7.32 -34.38 -31.49
CA TYR A 43 -7.48 -33.33 -32.48
C TYR A 43 -6.19 -33.19 -33.30
N ASP A 44 -6.32 -33.31 -34.62
CA ASP A 44 -5.23 -33.45 -35.57
C ASP A 44 -4.69 -32.10 -36.09
N ARG A 45 -5.52 -31.06 -36.13
CA ARG A 45 -5.11 -29.73 -36.65
C ARG A 45 -4.25 -28.91 -35.69
N CYS A 46 -4.22 -29.25 -34.39
CA CYS A 46 -3.35 -28.60 -33.42
C CYS A 46 -2.60 -29.62 -32.58
N THR A 47 -1.30 -29.74 -32.84
CA THR A 47 -0.45 -30.68 -32.11
C THR A 47 -0.40 -30.37 -30.62
N THR A 48 -0.28 -31.44 -29.83
CA THR A 48 -0.13 -31.33 -28.39
C THR A 48 1.35 -31.39 -28.03
N ILE A 49 1.81 -30.45 -27.23
CA ILE A 49 3.20 -30.30 -26.80
C ILE A 49 3.29 -30.30 -25.27
N LYS A 50 4.51 -30.39 -24.73
CA LYS A 50 4.76 -30.27 -23.29
C LYS A 50 5.38 -28.91 -22.99
N CYS A 51 4.90 -28.26 -21.94
CA CYS A 51 5.57 -27.06 -21.41
C CYS A 51 7.00 -27.40 -20.97
N SER A 52 7.99 -26.60 -21.39
CA SER A 52 9.40 -26.82 -21.06
C SER A 52 9.72 -26.68 -19.56
N VAL A 53 8.83 -26.04 -18.80
CA VAL A 53 9.09 -25.70 -17.39
C VAL A 53 8.31 -26.57 -16.42
N CYS A 54 7.00 -26.76 -16.64
CA CYS A 54 6.15 -27.58 -15.78
C CYS A 54 5.79 -28.95 -16.36
N TYR A 55 6.17 -29.23 -17.61
CA TYR A 55 5.94 -30.49 -18.32
C TYR A 55 4.47 -30.88 -18.52
N ILE A 56 3.52 -29.97 -18.27
CA ILE A 56 2.11 -30.22 -18.59
C ILE A 56 1.93 -30.30 -20.10
N THR A 57 1.07 -31.22 -20.51
CA THR A 57 0.71 -31.45 -21.91
C THR A 57 -0.47 -30.56 -22.30
N LEU A 58 -0.34 -29.79 -23.37
CA LEU A 58 -1.35 -28.84 -23.86
C LEU A 58 -1.23 -28.65 -25.37
N HIS A 59 -2.28 -28.13 -26.01
CA HIS A 59 -2.21 -27.71 -27.41
C HIS A 59 -1.13 -26.64 -27.62
N ALA A 60 -0.40 -26.72 -28.73
CA ALA A 60 0.68 -25.78 -29.05
C ALA A 60 0.21 -24.31 -29.05
N CYS A 61 -1.01 -24.06 -29.54
CA CYS A 61 -1.61 -22.72 -29.55
C CYS A 61 -1.86 -22.14 -28.15
N LYS A 62 -1.89 -22.97 -27.09
CA LYS A 62 -2.10 -22.54 -25.69
C LYS A 62 -0.80 -22.27 -24.94
N LEU A 63 0.36 -22.49 -25.56
CA LEU A 63 1.64 -22.43 -24.85
C LEU A 63 1.89 -21.03 -24.28
N GLU A 64 1.65 -19.98 -25.06
CA GLU A 64 1.89 -18.60 -24.65
C GLU A 64 1.02 -18.21 -23.45
N ASP A 65 -0.30 -18.43 -23.53
CA ASP A 65 -1.23 -18.23 -22.42
C ASP A 65 -0.86 -19.06 -21.19
N HIS A 66 -0.43 -20.30 -21.40
CA HIS A 66 0.02 -21.16 -20.31
C HIS A 66 1.25 -20.58 -19.62
N LEU A 67 2.25 -20.07 -20.35
CA LEU A 67 3.44 -19.45 -19.76
C LEU A 67 3.05 -18.24 -18.88
N LEU A 68 2.05 -17.46 -19.30
CA LEU A 68 1.48 -16.39 -18.49
C LEU A 68 0.82 -16.86 -17.20
N LEU A 69 0.52 -18.14 -17.02
CA LEU A 69 -0.11 -18.74 -15.83
C LEU A 69 0.76 -19.80 -15.13
N CYS A 70 1.85 -20.24 -15.75
CA CYS A 70 2.60 -21.41 -15.36
C CYS A 70 3.19 -21.27 -13.95
N PRO A 71 2.85 -22.14 -12.98
CA PRO A 71 3.35 -22.04 -11.61
C PRO A 71 4.86 -22.22 -11.50
N LYS A 72 5.47 -22.93 -12.44
CA LYS A 72 6.92 -23.23 -12.43
C LYS A 72 7.74 -22.21 -13.21
N LEU A 73 7.11 -21.32 -13.98
CA LEU A 73 7.82 -20.29 -14.72
C LEU A 73 8.47 -19.29 -13.76
N ARG A 74 9.72 -18.92 -14.06
CA ARG A 74 10.42 -17.84 -13.36
C ARG A 74 9.96 -16.50 -13.92
N VAL A 75 9.52 -15.61 -13.03
CA VAL A 75 9.07 -14.25 -13.34
C VAL A 75 9.74 -13.27 -12.38
N PRO A 76 9.88 -11.99 -12.74
CA PRO A 76 10.40 -10.99 -11.82
C PRO A 76 9.53 -10.93 -10.55
N CYS A 77 10.17 -10.62 -9.43
CA CYS A 77 9.46 -10.35 -8.18
C CYS A 77 8.39 -9.27 -8.40
N PRO A 78 7.19 -9.38 -7.80
CA PRO A 78 6.17 -8.32 -7.86
C PRO A 78 6.69 -6.95 -7.39
N ASN A 79 7.70 -6.94 -6.52
CA ASN A 79 8.36 -5.73 -6.02
C ASN A 79 9.61 -5.34 -6.82
N ALA A 80 9.76 -5.80 -8.06
CA ALA A 80 10.90 -5.44 -8.91
C ALA A 80 10.98 -3.92 -9.16
N SER A 81 9.83 -3.24 -9.30
CA SER A 81 9.75 -1.78 -9.39
C SER A 81 10.25 -1.06 -8.14
N PHE A 82 10.25 -1.73 -6.99
CA PHE A 82 10.79 -1.22 -5.72
C PHE A 82 12.24 -1.66 -5.48
N GLY A 83 12.90 -2.23 -6.50
CA GLY A 83 14.32 -2.58 -6.46
C GLY A 83 14.63 -4.04 -6.11
N CYS A 84 13.66 -4.96 -6.11
CA CYS A 84 13.97 -6.38 -5.95
C CYS A 84 14.59 -6.95 -7.25
N PRO A 85 15.84 -7.47 -7.23
CA PRO A 85 16.50 -7.97 -8.44
C PRO A 85 16.15 -9.43 -8.78
N LEU A 86 15.31 -10.09 -7.97
CA LEU A 86 15.14 -11.54 -8.04
C LEU A 86 14.11 -11.97 -9.09
N ASN A 87 14.50 -12.98 -9.88
CA ASN A 87 13.62 -13.75 -10.76
C ASN A 87 13.25 -15.09 -10.10
N ILE A 88 11.97 -15.26 -9.78
CA ILE A 88 11.48 -16.26 -8.84
C ILE A 88 10.43 -17.12 -9.54
N ARG A 89 10.42 -18.42 -9.23
CA ARG A 89 9.33 -19.29 -9.69
C ARG A 89 8.01 -18.79 -9.10
N ARG A 90 6.97 -18.73 -9.93
CA ARG A 90 5.67 -18.22 -9.53
C ARG A 90 5.11 -18.91 -8.27
N ASP A 91 5.27 -20.22 -8.17
CA ASP A 91 4.85 -21.03 -7.00
C ASP A 91 5.65 -20.76 -5.71
N LYS A 92 6.74 -19.99 -5.79
CA LYS A 92 7.59 -19.60 -4.65
C LYS A 92 7.55 -18.11 -4.34
N ILE A 93 6.77 -17.32 -5.09
CA ILE A 93 6.65 -15.87 -4.85
C ILE A 93 6.14 -15.57 -3.44
N CYS A 94 5.10 -16.27 -2.97
CA CYS A 94 4.54 -16.00 -1.63
C CYS A 94 5.60 -16.15 -0.52
N VAL A 95 6.38 -17.24 -0.56
CA VAL A 95 7.46 -17.49 0.42
C VAL A 95 8.55 -16.43 0.34
N HIS A 96 8.87 -15.96 -0.87
CA HIS A 96 9.80 -14.86 -1.03
C HIS A 96 9.28 -13.54 -0.45
N LEU A 97 8.00 -13.21 -0.68
CA LEU A 97 7.42 -11.93 -0.25
C LEU A 97 7.46 -11.73 1.27
N GLU A 98 7.41 -12.81 2.06
CA GLU A 98 7.59 -12.79 3.52
C GLU A 98 8.95 -12.18 3.95
N HIS A 99 9.98 -12.30 3.10
CA HIS A 99 11.35 -11.90 3.40
C HIS A 99 11.93 -10.96 2.34
N CYS A 100 11.08 -10.42 1.46
CA CYS A 100 11.53 -9.61 0.34
C CYS A 100 12.03 -8.25 0.84
N PRO A 101 13.29 -7.85 0.55
CA PRO A 101 13.84 -6.59 1.03
C PRO A 101 13.17 -5.37 0.39
N ALA A 102 12.56 -5.54 -0.78
CA ALA A 102 11.78 -4.52 -1.47
C ALA A 102 10.28 -4.57 -1.11
N SER A 103 9.89 -5.43 -0.17
CA SER A 103 8.52 -5.45 0.33
C SER A 103 8.31 -4.20 1.18
N ILE A 104 7.57 -3.24 0.63
CA ILE A 104 7.19 -2.05 1.38
C ILE A 104 6.11 -2.46 2.37
N VAL A 105 6.51 -2.68 3.61
CA VAL A 105 5.56 -2.68 4.72
C VAL A 105 5.23 -1.22 4.98
N LEU A 106 3.99 -0.80 4.70
CA LEU A 106 3.50 0.48 5.19
C LEU A 106 3.62 0.45 6.70
N CYS A 107 4.63 1.14 7.20
CA CYS A 107 4.77 1.40 8.60
C CYS A 107 3.60 2.31 8.97
N ASN A 108 2.48 1.74 9.42
CA ASN A 108 1.32 2.45 9.97
C ASN A 108 1.65 3.10 11.32
N LEU A 109 2.91 3.54 11.48
CA LEU A 109 3.43 4.24 12.61
C LEU A 109 2.68 5.57 12.70
N GLN A 110 1.51 5.53 13.35
CA GLN A 110 0.80 6.67 13.92
C GLN A 110 1.64 7.40 15.00
N TRP A 111 2.95 7.12 15.05
CA TRP A 111 3.87 7.47 16.12
C TRP A 111 3.93 8.97 16.34
N ASN A 112 3.87 9.79 15.30
CA ASN A 112 3.97 11.25 15.44
C ASN A 112 2.85 11.88 16.28
N ARG A 113 1.75 11.15 16.61
CA ARG A 113 0.68 11.65 17.51
C ARG A 113 0.56 10.91 18.84
N ARG A 114 1.18 9.72 18.98
CA ARG A 114 1.17 8.95 20.24
C ARG A 114 2.26 9.41 21.22
N VAL A 115 3.26 10.16 20.77
CA VAL A 115 4.38 10.63 21.63
C VAL A 115 3.93 11.64 22.71
N LEU A 116 2.75 12.24 22.57
CA LEU A 116 2.27 13.22 23.55
C LEU A 116 1.74 12.51 24.81
N SER A 117 2.32 12.84 25.96
CA SER A 117 1.81 12.41 27.27
C SER A 117 0.36 12.86 27.47
N LYS A 118 -0.39 12.19 28.36
CA LYS A 118 -1.77 12.59 28.72
C LYS A 118 -1.83 14.07 29.13
N TYR A 119 -0.83 14.50 29.90
CA TYR A 119 -0.65 15.89 30.29
C TYR A 119 -0.48 16.83 29.08
N ALA A 120 0.46 16.53 28.17
CA ALA A 120 0.72 17.35 26.99
C ALA A 120 -0.52 17.47 26.09
N LYS A 121 -1.23 16.34 25.87
CA LYS A 121 -2.47 16.32 25.09
C LYS A 121 -3.57 17.17 25.73
N ARG A 122 -3.74 17.12 27.06
CA ARG A 122 -4.70 17.96 27.78
C ARG A 122 -4.32 19.43 27.70
N LYS A 123 -3.04 19.76 27.87
CA LYS A 123 -2.51 21.12 27.76
C LYS A 123 -2.76 21.73 26.38
N LEU A 124 -2.48 20.99 25.31
CA LEU A 124 -2.79 21.43 23.94
C LEU A 124 -4.29 21.66 23.73
N LYS A 125 -5.16 20.76 24.20
CA LYS A 125 -6.63 20.99 24.12
C LYS A 125 -7.05 22.27 24.84
N ARG A 126 -6.48 22.55 26.02
CA ARG A 126 -6.76 23.77 26.79
C ARG A 126 -6.32 25.02 26.03
N TYR A 127 -5.12 25.01 25.46
CA TYR A 127 -4.67 26.09 24.58
C TYR A 127 -5.59 26.28 23.35
N ALA A 128 -6.02 25.19 22.70
CA ALA A 128 -6.84 25.26 21.49
C ALA A 128 -8.21 25.89 21.77
N ARG A 129 -8.71 25.70 23.00
CA ARG A 129 -9.96 26.26 23.53
C ARG A 129 -9.79 27.62 24.23
N GLY A 130 -8.59 28.20 24.24
CA GLY A 130 -8.33 29.47 24.91
C GLY A 130 -8.45 29.43 26.44
N LEU A 131 -8.45 28.24 27.06
CA LEU A 131 -8.48 28.07 28.51
C LEU A 131 -7.13 28.39 29.17
N ASP A 132 -6.05 28.13 28.43
CA ASP A 132 -4.69 28.51 28.80
C ASP A 132 -4.14 29.46 27.73
N LYS A 133 -3.24 30.37 28.12
CA LYS A 133 -2.52 31.24 27.18
C LYS A 133 -1.18 30.61 26.83
N VAL A 134 -0.90 30.46 25.54
CA VAL A 134 0.44 30.13 25.07
C VAL A 134 1.30 31.36 25.35
N GLU A 135 2.37 31.19 26.13
CA GLU A 135 3.37 32.24 26.29
C GLU A 135 3.93 32.54 24.89
N SER A 136 3.96 33.83 24.52
CA SER A 136 4.46 34.27 23.22
C SER A 136 5.78 33.60 22.94
N THR A 137 5.84 32.78 21.90
CA THR A 137 7.10 32.32 21.36
C THR A 137 7.91 33.57 21.01
N SER A 138 9.16 33.63 21.48
CA SER A 138 10.14 34.61 20.98
C SER A 138 10.10 34.62 19.46
N ALA A 139 10.34 35.77 18.83
CA ALA A 139 10.37 35.89 17.38
C ALA A 139 11.29 34.78 16.81
N VAL A 140 10.68 33.82 16.11
CA VAL A 140 11.40 32.71 15.49
C VAL A 140 12.03 33.24 14.21
N ASP A 141 13.29 32.93 13.99
CA ASP A 141 13.98 33.27 12.75
C ASP A 141 13.31 32.53 11.58
N GLU A 142 12.91 33.28 10.55
CA GLU A 142 12.26 32.72 9.35
C GLU A 142 13.13 31.72 8.60
N THR A 143 14.45 31.71 8.84
CA THR A 143 15.39 30.76 8.26
C THR A 143 15.46 29.41 8.99
N GLU A 144 14.91 29.31 10.21
CA GLU A 144 14.82 28.06 10.97
C GLU A 144 13.64 27.21 10.52
N ILE A 145 13.73 26.65 9.30
CA ILE A 145 12.67 25.87 8.66
C ILE A 145 12.13 24.74 9.55
N ASP A 146 13.01 24.05 10.30
CA ASP A 146 12.61 22.97 11.21
C ASP A 146 11.74 23.48 12.37
N VAL A 147 12.06 24.65 12.92
CA VAL A 147 11.30 25.26 14.02
C VAL A 147 9.95 25.74 13.49
N TRP A 148 9.94 26.37 12.32
CA TRP A 148 8.71 26.81 11.67
C TRP A 148 7.78 25.64 11.33
N SER A 149 8.32 24.54 10.79
CA SER A 149 7.55 23.33 10.49
C SER A 149 6.96 22.70 11.74
N ALA A 150 7.72 22.66 12.84
CA ALA A 150 7.25 22.15 14.12
C ALA A 150 6.14 23.02 14.73
N ILE A 151 6.24 24.35 14.61
CA ILE A 151 5.19 25.28 15.06
C ILE A 151 3.93 25.10 14.22
N HIS A 152 4.07 25.02 12.89
CA HIS A 152 2.94 24.79 11.99
C HIS A 152 2.23 23.47 12.30
N ASP A 153 2.99 22.39 12.54
CA ASP A 153 2.44 21.09 12.95
C ASP A 153 1.65 21.18 14.26
N GLN A 154 2.14 21.97 15.22
CA GLN A 154 1.43 22.25 16.48
C GLN A 154 0.15 23.04 16.22
N GLU A 155 0.18 24.09 15.40
CA GLU A 155 -1.00 24.88 15.04
C GLU A 155 -2.09 24.05 14.37
N VAL A 156 -1.71 23.19 13.42
CA VAL A 156 -2.62 22.27 12.74
C VAL A 156 -3.24 21.27 13.72
N LEU A 157 -2.45 20.76 14.68
CA LEU A 157 -2.93 19.92 15.77
C LEU A 157 -3.98 20.64 16.62
N MET A 158 -3.67 21.88 16.98
CA MET A 158 -4.48 22.72 17.84
C MET A 158 -5.80 23.09 17.18
N GLU A 159 -5.75 23.44 15.89
CA GLU A 159 -6.94 23.66 15.06
C GLU A 159 -7.81 22.41 15.02
N SER A 160 -7.21 21.23 14.81
CA SER A 160 -7.98 19.97 14.85
C SER A 160 -8.67 19.77 16.19
N TYR A 161 -8.05 20.19 17.30
CA TYR A 161 -8.69 20.08 18.59
C TYR A 161 -9.93 20.92 18.67
N ARG A 162 -10.07 22.06 17.97
CA ARG A 162 -11.30 22.90 17.92
C ARG A 162 -12.52 22.15 17.41
N THR A 163 -12.34 21.12 16.59
CA THR A 163 -13.40 20.23 16.12
C THR A 163 -13.85 19.19 17.16
N ARG A 164 -15.12 18.77 17.11
CA ARG A 164 -15.67 17.71 17.98
C ARG A 164 -14.88 16.40 17.85
N ARG A 165 -14.75 15.69 18.97
CA ARG A 165 -14.10 14.37 18.98
C ARG A 165 -14.81 13.39 18.05
N SER A 166 -16.14 13.38 18.04
CA SER A 166 -16.94 12.51 17.18
C SER A 166 -16.65 12.75 15.70
N GLU A 167 -16.51 14.00 15.28
CA GLU A 167 -16.20 14.37 13.90
C GLU A 167 -14.78 14.00 13.51
N ARG A 168 -13.80 14.27 14.37
CA ARG A 168 -12.42 13.81 14.16
C ARG A 168 -12.31 12.29 14.02
N LYS A 169 -13.12 11.54 14.78
CA LYS A 169 -13.16 10.08 14.68
C LYS A 169 -13.77 9.57 13.38
N ARG A 170 -14.75 10.28 12.82
CA ARG A 170 -15.33 9.96 11.50
C ARG A 170 -14.32 10.14 10.36
N LEU A 171 -13.27 10.94 10.57
CA LEU A 171 -12.19 11.16 9.61
C LEU A 171 -11.01 10.17 9.76
N CYS A 172 -11.06 9.25 10.73
CA CYS A 172 -10.11 8.15 10.77
C CYS A 172 -10.37 7.19 9.60
N ASP A 173 -9.31 6.57 9.09
CA ASP A 173 -9.39 5.57 8.02
C ASP A 173 -8.67 4.27 8.41
N TYR A 174 -8.65 3.30 7.51
CA TYR A 174 -7.99 2.01 7.73
C TYR A 174 -6.50 2.17 8.10
N HIS A 175 -5.82 3.15 7.51
CA HIS A 175 -4.40 3.42 7.78
C HIS A 175 -4.21 4.21 9.09
N ASN A 176 -5.19 5.02 9.49
CA ASN A 176 -5.13 5.92 10.64
C ASN A 176 -6.34 5.73 11.58
N PRO A 177 -6.50 4.55 12.22
CA PRO A 177 -7.69 4.22 13.01
C PRO A 177 -7.84 5.04 14.31
N LEU A 178 -6.76 5.55 14.90
CA LEU A 178 -6.83 6.27 16.18
C LEU A 178 -6.96 7.78 16.02
N HIS A 179 -6.28 8.35 15.03
CA HIS A 179 -6.18 9.78 14.81
C HIS A 179 -6.38 10.09 13.33
N PRO A 180 -7.23 11.07 12.96
CA PRO A 180 -7.38 11.43 11.56
C PRO A 180 -6.08 12.01 11.02
N LEU A 181 -5.92 11.96 9.71
CA LEU A 181 -4.89 12.72 9.02
C LEU A 181 -5.16 14.22 9.24
N LEU A 182 -4.08 14.97 9.47
CA LEU A 182 -4.14 16.42 9.53
C LEU A 182 -3.41 17.04 8.33
N PRO A 183 -3.79 18.25 7.89
CA PRO A 183 -4.97 19.00 8.33
C PRO A 183 -6.28 18.25 8.05
N LEU A 184 -7.32 18.52 8.84
CA LEU A 184 -8.60 17.81 8.68
C LEU A 184 -9.14 18.12 7.27
N ARG A 185 -9.47 17.07 6.52
CA ARG A 185 -9.90 17.21 5.11
C ARG A 185 -11.26 17.89 4.93
N LEU A 186 -12.08 17.89 5.99
CA LEU A 186 -13.41 18.50 5.99
C LEU A 186 -13.46 19.63 7.00
N PRO A 187 -14.01 20.80 6.64
CA PRO A 187 -14.29 21.85 7.59
C PRO A 187 -15.47 21.42 8.47
N PHE A 188 -15.30 21.52 9.77
CA PHE A 188 -16.35 21.27 10.77
C PHE A 188 -16.52 22.51 11.63
N GLU A 189 -17.69 22.63 12.27
CA GLU A 189 -17.93 23.69 13.24
C GLU A 189 -16.93 23.59 14.40
N THR A 190 -16.27 24.70 14.68
CA THR A 190 -15.37 24.83 15.83
C THR A 190 -16.20 24.98 17.11
N ILE A 191 -15.75 24.34 18.18
CA ILE A 191 -16.37 24.47 19.49
C ILE A 191 -15.56 25.44 20.34
N ASP A 192 -16.20 26.49 20.82
CA ASP A 192 -15.58 27.47 21.72
C ASP A 192 -15.86 27.17 23.21
N THR A 193 -16.94 26.45 23.52
CA THR A 193 -17.33 26.08 24.90
C THR A 193 -16.85 24.68 25.27
N PHE A 194 -16.25 24.51 26.45
CA PHE A 194 -15.70 23.21 26.89
C PHE A 194 -15.73 23.01 28.41
N ASP A 195 -16.24 21.87 28.85
CA ASP A 195 -16.04 21.34 30.21
C ASP A 195 -14.71 20.58 30.26
N ASP A 196 -13.81 20.88 31.20
CA ASP A 196 -12.47 20.27 31.33
C ASP A 196 -12.52 18.83 31.87
N LEU A 197 -13.26 17.97 31.18
CA LEU A 197 -13.37 16.55 31.42
C LEU A 197 -12.45 15.81 30.44
N ASP A 198 -11.59 14.94 30.97
CA ASP A 198 -10.82 14.04 30.12
C ASP A 198 -11.82 13.07 29.44
N SER A 199 -11.66 12.99 28.13
CA SER A 199 -12.47 12.20 27.21
C SER A 199 -11.52 11.74 26.13
N SER A 200 -10.44 11.11 26.56
CA SER A 200 -9.47 10.49 25.68
C SER A 200 -9.90 9.05 25.34
N ASP A 201 -9.45 8.53 24.18
CA ASP A 201 -9.68 7.12 23.84
C ASP A 201 -9.01 6.19 24.86
N GLU A 202 -7.87 6.62 25.39
CA GLU A 202 -7.11 5.88 26.40
C GLU A 202 -7.89 5.78 27.71
N GLU A 203 -8.44 6.88 28.22
CA GLU A 203 -9.27 6.84 29.42
C GLU A 203 -10.56 6.04 29.21
N ASN A 204 -11.20 6.14 28.05
CA ASN A 204 -12.36 5.32 27.74
C ASN A 204 -12.01 3.84 27.64
N ARG A 205 -10.85 3.48 27.06
CA ARG A 205 -10.35 2.10 27.03
C ARG A 205 -10.06 1.60 28.42
N LEU A 206 -9.34 2.38 29.24
CA LEU A 206 -9.07 2.04 30.65
C LEU A 206 -10.36 1.91 31.46
N LYS A 207 -11.38 2.74 31.22
CA LYS A 207 -12.70 2.62 31.86
C LYS A 207 -13.43 1.35 31.42
N VAL A 208 -13.37 0.98 30.15
CA VAL A 208 -13.96 -0.26 29.62
C VAL A 208 -13.21 -1.49 30.14
N GLU A 209 -11.88 -1.44 30.16
CA GLU A 209 -11.02 -2.50 30.71
C GLU A 209 -11.26 -2.66 32.22
N ALA A 210 -11.30 -1.56 32.98
CA ALA A 210 -11.63 -1.57 34.40
C ALA A 210 -13.06 -2.07 34.66
N ALA A 211 -14.03 -1.70 33.83
CA ALA A 211 -15.41 -2.19 33.94
C ALA A 211 -15.51 -3.70 33.66
N ASN A 212 -14.72 -4.22 32.72
CA ASN A 212 -14.67 -5.66 32.42
C ASN A 212 -13.98 -6.47 33.51
N PHE A 213 -13.08 -5.86 34.30
CA PHE A 213 -12.44 -6.50 35.46
C PHE A 213 -13.33 -6.61 36.70
N VAL A 214 -14.46 -5.91 36.76
CA VAL A 214 -15.42 -5.96 37.88
C VAL A 214 -16.43 -7.13 37.72
N PHE A 215 -16.43 -7.81 36.57
CA PHE A 215 -17.34 -8.92 36.24
C PHE A 215 -16.66 -10.31 36.23
N ILE A 216 -15.47 -10.45 36.82
CA ILE A 216 -14.79 -11.74 37.09
C ILE A 216 -14.56 -11.84 38.60
#